data_AF-A0A0C9XCU9-F1
#
_entry.id   AF-A0A0C9XCU9-F1
#
_cell.length_a   1.000
_cell.length_b   1.000
_cell.length_c   1.000
_cell.angle_alpha   90.00
_cell.angle_beta   90.00
_cell.angle_gamma   90.00
#
_symmetry.space_group_name_H-M   'P 1'
#
loop_
_entity.id
_entity.type
_entity.pdbx_description
1 polymer ?
#
loop_
_entity_poly.entity_id
_entity_poly.type
_entity_poly.pdbx_seq_one_letter_code
_entity_poly.pdbx_strand_id
1 'polypeptide(L)'
;MAQTAQRGNSSKRKAPAEGSDPPTPVAKKSKTATARKSTGGQGPRRTSGVHQAATPVPGHKKNRRYRPGTVALREIRKYQKSTDLLLRKLPFSRLVREIAMDMTTDMNEHGDSGLRWQTSALQALQEATEAYLVHLFEDANLCAIHAKRVTIMTRDIHLARRIRGPWGGLA
;
A
#
# COMPACT_ATOMS: atom_id res chain seq x y z
N MET A 1 24.38 12.60 -68.48
CA MET A 1 23.85 12.04 -69.75
C MET A 1 22.53 11.34 -69.45
N ALA A 2 21.49 11.71 -70.20
CA ALA A 2 20.16 11.08 -70.36
C ALA A 2 19.35 10.75 -69.09
N GLN A 3 18.27 11.51 -68.76
CA GLN A 3 16.88 11.31 -69.22
C GLN A 3 16.32 9.94 -68.76
N THR A 4 15.17 9.79 -68.09
CA THR A 4 13.89 10.51 -68.17
C THR A 4 12.97 9.99 -67.05
N ALA A 5 12.20 10.85 -66.38
CA ALA A 5 10.83 10.54 -65.96
C ALA A 5 10.10 11.85 -65.58
N GLN A 6 9.08 12.15 -66.35
CA GLN A 6 8.30 13.39 -66.32
C GLN A 6 7.12 13.30 -65.34
N ARG A 7 6.89 14.41 -64.62
CA ARG A 7 5.63 15.18 -64.54
C ARG A 7 4.30 14.44 -64.68
N GLY A 8 3.41 14.64 -63.69
CA GLY A 8 1.98 14.33 -63.83
C GLY A 8 1.14 14.78 -62.63
N ASN A 9 0.80 16.07 -62.60
CA ASN A 9 -0.24 16.65 -61.75
C ASN A 9 -1.62 16.47 -62.40
N SER A 10 -2.68 16.56 -61.58
CA SER A 10 -4.07 16.92 -61.90
C SER A 10 -5.17 15.83 -61.85
N SER A 11 -6.15 16.12 -60.98
CA SER A 11 -7.61 16.07 -61.21
C SER A 11 -8.22 14.73 -61.63
N LYS A 12 -8.88 13.96 -60.76
CA LYS A 12 -10.15 14.20 -60.02
C LYS A 12 -11.35 14.43 -60.96
N ARG A 13 -12.40 13.58 -60.76
CA ARG A 13 -13.84 13.62 -61.18
C ARG A 13 -14.21 12.45 -62.13
N LYS A 14 -15.34 11.73 -62.04
CA LYS A 14 -16.65 11.76 -61.31
C LYS A 14 -17.35 10.42 -61.68
N ALA A 15 -18.16 9.74 -60.85
CA ALA A 15 -19.61 9.97 -60.62
C ALA A 15 -20.22 8.72 -59.89
N PRO A 16 -21.51 8.72 -59.44
CA PRO A 16 -22.14 9.62 -58.48
C PRO A 16 -23.12 8.93 -57.46
N ALA A 17 -23.74 9.78 -56.61
CA ALA A 17 -25.06 9.66 -55.91
C ALA A 17 -25.14 8.74 -54.67
N GLU A 18 -25.69 9.12 -53.51
CA GLU A 18 -26.46 10.28 -52.97
C GLU A 18 -26.24 10.25 -51.43
N GLY A 19 -25.74 11.29 -50.75
CA GLY A 19 -26.49 12.43 -50.18
C GLY A 19 -26.80 12.17 -48.68
N SER A 20 -26.57 13.02 -47.68
CA SER A 20 -25.96 14.35 -47.49
C SER A 20 -25.84 14.57 -45.96
N ASP A 21 -24.65 14.93 -45.46
CA ASP A 21 -24.36 15.32 -44.05
C ASP A 21 -24.51 16.86 -43.84
N PRO A 22 -24.32 17.47 -42.63
CA PRO A 22 -25.36 18.09 -41.80
C PRO A 22 -25.11 19.62 -41.62
N PRO A 23 -25.74 20.29 -40.63
CA PRO A 23 -24.88 21.11 -39.75
C PRO A 23 -25.28 21.12 -38.25
N THR A 24 -24.26 21.33 -37.42
CA THR A 24 -24.25 21.53 -35.95
C THR A 24 -24.78 22.93 -35.53
N PRO A 25 -24.66 23.38 -34.25
CA PRO A 25 -25.42 23.02 -33.03
C PRO A 25 -25.96 24.26 -32.27
N VAL A 26 -27.19 24.28 -31.70
CA VAL A 26 -27.60 25.36 -30.77
C VAL A 26 -28.59 24.92 -29.68
N ALA A 27 -28.38 25.50 -28.50
CA ALA A 27 -29.00 25.34 -27.19
C ALA A 27 -30.53 25.43 -27.04
N LYS A 28 -31.00 24.94 -25.87
CA LYS A 28 -32.02 25.47 -24.93
C LYS A 28 -33.17 24.51 -24.55
N LYS A 29 -33.42 24.51 -23.24
CA LYS A 29 -34.44 23.82 -22.42
C LYS A 29 -35.89 24.06 -22.89
N SER A 30 -36.79 23.11 -22.64
CA SER A 30 -38.03 23.26 -21.82
C SER A 30 -38.88 21.97 -21.88
N LYS A 31 -39.13 21.32 -20.73
CA LYS A 31 -40.39 21.26 -19.97
C LYS A 31 -41.59 20.68 -20.75
N THR A 32 -41.98 19.46 -20.39
CA THR A 32 -43.38 19.02 -20.39
C THR A 32 -43.72 18.41 -19.03
N ALA A 33 -44.77 18.97 -18.44
CA ALA A 33 -45.34 18.60 -17.16
C ALA A 33 -46.38 17.49 -17.36
N THR A 34 -46.45 16.53 -16.44
CA THR A 34 -47.62 15.68 -16.24
C THR A 34 -48.03 15.71 -14.77
N ALA A 35 -49.35 15.72 -14.57
CA ALA A 35 -50.01 16.28 -13.41
C ALA A 35 -50.32 15.23 -12.31
N ARG A 36 -50.26 15.76 -11.07
CA ARG A 36 -51.13 15.50 -9.89
C ARG A 36 -51.17 14.11 -9.26
N LYS A 37 -50.75 14.07 -7.99
CA LYS A 37 -51.47 13.36 -6.93
C LYS A 37 -51.64 14.28 -5.72
N SER A 38 -52.88 14.43 -5.30
CA SER A 38 -53.39 15.26 -4.20
C SER A 38 -53.38 14.49 -2.88
N THR A 39 -53.12 15.22 -1.79
CA THR A 39 -53.52 15.08 -0.36
C THR A 39 -52.34 15.61 0.46
N GLY A 40 -52.37 16.79 1.09
CA GLY A 40 -53.34 17.23 2.09
C GLY A 40 -52.59 17.31 3.43
N GLY A 41 -52.11 18.50 3.80
CA GLY A 41 -51.36 18.72 5.04
C GLY A 41 -50.86 20.16 5.15
N GLN A 42 -51.73 21.07 5.59
CA GLN A 42 -51.35 22.43 5.98
C GLN A 42 -50.66 22.40 7.35
N GLY A 43 -49.42 22.88 7.41
CA GLY A 43 -48.73 23.23 8.66
C GLY A 43 -48.46 24.74 8.71
N PRO A 44 -48.51 25.40 9.88
CA PRO A 44 -48.66 26.84 9.98
C PRO A 44 -47.40 27.62 9.55
N ARG A 45 -47.61 28.57 8.64
CA ARG A 45 -46.60 29.50 8.11
C ARG A 45 -46.28 30.57 9.17
N ARG A 46 -45.04 30.59 9.70
CA ARG A 46 -44.53 31.72 10.48
C ARG A 46 -43.82 32.72 9.57
N THR A 47 -44.13 33.98 9.81
CA THR A 47 -43.74 35.19 9.07
C THR A 47 -42.30 35.61 9.36
N SER A 48 -41.75 36.35 8.40
CA SER A 48 -40.43 36.98 8.30
C SER A 48 -39.94 37.76 9.53
N GLY A 49 -38.61 37.70 9.74
CA GLY A 49 -37.83 38.79 10.37
C GLY A 49 -36.91 38.34 11.50
N VAL A 50 -35.60 38.32 11.23
CA VAL A 50 -34.45 38.68 12.09
C VAL A 50 -33.20 38.05 11.45
N HIS A 51 -32.30 38.89 10.94
CA HIS A 51 -30.95 38.48 10.56
C HIS A 51 -30.19 38.12 11.84
N GLN A 52 -30.19 36.84 12.22
CA GLN A 52 -29.16 36.31 13.12
C GLN A 52 -27.99 35.86 12.26
N ALA A 53 -26.92 36.66 12.27
CA ALA A 53 -25.61 36.22 11.84
C ALA A 53 -25.21 35.04 12.74
N ALA A 54 -25.33 33.83 12.18
CA ALA A 54 -24.83 32.63 12.82
C ALA A 54 -23.31 32.82 13.05
N THR A 55 -22.89 32.80 14.30
CA THR A 55 -21.48 32.66 14.65
C THR A 55 -20.95 31.39 13.99
N PRO A 56 -19.84 31.44 13.23
CA PRO A 56 -19.26 30.24 12.65
C PRO A 56 -18.69 29.41 13.80
N VAL A 57 -19.44 28.41 14.23
CA VAL A 57 -18.99 27.39 15.17
C VAL A 57 -17.66 26.84 14.63
N PRO A 58 -16.56 26.78 15.42
CA PRO A 58 -15.32 26.19 14.96
C PRO A 58 -15.59 24.72 14.62
N GLY A 59 -15.80 24.43 13.34
CA GLY A 59 -16.07 23.07 12.89
C GLY A 59 -14.93 22.17 13.32
N HIS A 60 -15.24 21.02 13.94
CA HIS A 60 -14.27 20.00 14.26
C HIS A 60 -13.39 19.73 13.03
N LYS A 61 -12.10 20.06 13.12
CA LYS A 61 -11.14 19.79 12.03
C LYS A 61 -11.16 18.29 11.78
N LYS A 62 -11.56 17.88 10.57
CA LYS A 62 -11.53 16.47 10.16
C LYS A 62 -10.13 15.92 10.43
N ASN A 63 -10.05 14.79 11.13
CA ASN A 63 -8.78 14.12 11.38
C ASN A 63 -8.10 13.82 10.04
N ARG A 64 -6.92 14.43 9.84
CA ARG A 64 -6.18 14.29 8.58
C ARG A 64 -5.58 12.90 8.50
N ARG A 65 -6.02 12.11 7.51
CA ARG A 65 -5.41 10.81 7.18
C ARG A 65 -4.16 11.01 6.32
N TYR A 66 -3.07 10.34 6.68
CA TYR A 66 -1.86 10.30 5.84
C TYR A 66 -2.10 9.46 4.59
N ARG A 67 -1.43 9.80 3.49
CA ARG A 67 -1.44 8.96 2.27
C ARG A 67 -0.75 7.63 2.56
N PRO A 68 -1.20 6.52 1.93
CA PRO A 68 -0.49 5.24 2.00
C PRO A 68 1.01 5.43 1.70
N GLY A 69 1.87 4.72 2.44
CA GLY A 69 3.33 4.87 2.36
C GLY A 69 3.93 6.03 3.17
N THR A 70 3.18 7.08 3.49
CA THR A 70 3.73 8.24 4.24
C THR A 70 4.18 7.86 5.65
N VAL A 71 3.38 7.04 6.33
CA VAL A 71 3.70 6.55 7.69
C VAL A 71 4.83 5.53 7.62
N ALA A 72 4.77 4.59 6.66
CA ALA A 72 5.82 3.59 6.46
C ALA A 72 7.20 4.22 6.20
N LEU A 73 7.29 5.23 5.33
CA LEU A 73 8.55 5.96 5.08
C LEU A 73 9.07 6.70 6.32
N ARG A 74 8.18 7.18 7.18
CA ARG A 74 8.56 7.80 8.45
C ARG A 74 9.11 6.76 9.42
N GLU A 75 8.46 5.60 9.52
CA GLU A 75 8.88 4.48 10.37
C GLU A 75 10.23 3.92 9.92
N ILE A 76 10.45 3.74 8.61
CA ILE A 76 11.74 3.31 8.05
C ILE A 76 12.86 4.26 8.51
N ARG A 77 12.67 5.58 8.33
CA ARG A 77 13.67 6.58 8.76
C ARG A 77 13.88 6.59 10.28
N LYS A 78 12.82 6.38 11.06
CA LYS A 78 12.91 6.30 12.52
C LYS A 78 13.77 5.10 12.93
N TYR A 79 13.44 3.91 12.44
CA TYR A 79 14.10 2.66 12.84
C TYR A 79 15.52 2.52 12.28
N GLN A 80 15.82 3.12 11.12
CA GLN A 80 17.19 3.18 10.61
C GLN A 80 18.09 4.16 11.39
N LYS A 81 17.51 5.09 12.16
CA LYS A 81 18.27 6.05 12.98
C LYS A 81 18.52 5.53 14.39
N SER A 82 17.62 4.72 14.93
CA SER A 82 17.73 4.11 16.25
C SER A 82 18.41 2.75 16.20
N THR A 83 18.91 2.28 17.33
CA THR A 83 19.46 0.92 17.52
C THR A 83 18.69 0.15 18.60
N ASP A 84 17.42 0.51 18.82
CA ASP A 84 16.57 -0.12 19.83
C ASP A 84 16.13 -1.51 19.36
N LEU A 85 16.07 -2.47 20.29
CA LEU A 85 15.49 -3.78 20.04
C LEU A 85 13.97 -3.66 19.83
N LEU A 86 13.48 -4.28 18.77
CA LEU A 86 12.10 -4.19 18.31
C LEU A 86 11.23 -5.36 18.80
N LEU A 87 11.83 -6.51 19.12
CA LEU A 87 11.10 -7.64 19.69
C LEU A 87 10.87 -7.44 21.20
N ARG A 88 9.68 -7.82 21.66
CA ARG A 88 9.35 -7.77 23.09
C ARG A 88 10.18 -8.83 23.84
N LYS A 89 10.92 -8.39 24.87
CA LYS A 89 11.84 -9.23 25.64
C LYS A 89 11.20 -10.50 26.23
N LEU A 90 10.02 -10.38 26.86
CA LEU A 90 9.39 -11.53 27.55
C LEU A 90 8.94 -12.63 26.58
N PRO A 91 8.16 -12.34 25.50
CA PRO A 91 7.84 -13.35 24.48
C PRO A 91 9.09 -14.00 23.85
N PHE A 92 10.09 -13.19 23.48
CA PHE A 92 11.34 -13.72 22.92
C PHE A 92 12.03 -14.67 23.91
N SER A 93 12.12 -14.29 25.18
CA SER A 93 12.73 -15.13 26.21
C SER A 93 12.00 -16.46 26.45
N ARG A 94 10.67 -16.50 26.25
CA ARG A 94 9.87 -17.74 26.36
C ARG A 94 10.18 -18.67 25.20
N LEU A 95 10.20 -18.13 23.97
CA LEU A 95 10.55 -18.87 22.76
C LEU A 95 11.95 -19.48 22.83
N VAL A 96 12.95 -18.71 23.29
CA VAL A 96 14.33 -19.22 23.44
C VAL A 96 14.39 -20.39 24.42
N ARG A 97 13.65 -20.31 25.54
CA ARG A 97 13.62 -21.39 26.54
C ARG A 97 12.89 -22.62 26.03
N GLU A 98 11.79 -22.44 25.31
CA GLU A 98 11.02 -23.51 24.66
C GLU A 98 11.92 -24.31 23.70
N ILE A 99 12.58 -23.63 22.75
CA ILE A 99 13.49 -24.26 21.79
C ILE A 99 14.64 -24.99 22.52
N ALA A 100 15.20 -24.39 23.55
CA ALA A 100 16.30 -25.00 24.29
C ALA A 100 15.87 -26.22 25.12
N MET A 101 14.62 -26.25 25.61
CA MET A 101 14.06 -27.41 26.27
C MET A 101 13.91 -28.57 25.28
N ASP A 102 13.41 -28.30 24.08
CA ASP A 102 13.29 -29.33 23.03
C ASP A 102 14.67 -29.90 22.67
N MET A 103 15.67 -29.03 22.48
CA MET A 103 17.04 -29.46 22.14
C MET A 103 17.74 -30.24 23.26
N THR A 104 17.44 -29.95 24.53
CA THR A 104 18.07 -30.62 25.68
C THR A 104 17.35 -31.90 26.08
N THR A 105 16.06 -32.02 25.80
CA THR A 105 15.30 -33.27 26.03
C THR A 105 15.83 -34.40 25.13
N ASP A 106 16.26 -34.09 23.91
CA ASP A 106 16.89 -35.05 23.00
C ASP A 106 18.30 -35.51 23.45
N MET A 107 18.95 -34.78 24.37
CA MET A 107 20.34 -35.04 24.81
C MET A 107 20.48 -35.57 26.25
N ASN A 108 19.39 -35.66 27.01
CA ASN A 108 19.47 -35.96 28.45
C ASN A 108 19.28 -37.45 28.78
N GLU A 109 20.39 -38.18 28.72
CA GLU A 109 20.59 -39.46 29.44
C GLU A 109 20.94 -39.24 30.93
N HIS A 110 21.20 -38.00 31.36
CA HIS A 110 21.65 -37.66 32.71
C HIS A 110 20.96 -36.42 33.29
N GLY A 111 20.00 -36.65 34.20
CA GLY A 111 19.70 -35.79 35.35
C GLY A 111 19.05 -34.43 35.08
N ASP A 112 17.76 -34.36 35.45
CA ASP A 112 16.88 -33.20 35.68
C ASP A 112 17.58 -31.96 36.30
N SER A 113 18.39 -31.27 35.50
CA SER A 113 19.02 -30.00 35.85
C SER A 113 18.70 -29.00 34.75
N GLY A 114 17.48 -28.46 34.82
CA GLY A 114 16.94 -27.52 33.85
C GLY A 114 17.91 -26.38 33.50
N LEU A 115 18.04 -26.10 32.20
CA LEU A 115 18.94 -25.10 31.65
C LEU A 115 18.67 -23.71 32.27
N ARG A 116 19.67 -23.14 32.94
CA ARG A 116 19.63 -21.79 33.50
C ARG A 116 20.16 -20.78 32.50
N TRP A 117 19.53 -19.60 32.46
CA TRP A 117 19.85 -18.56 31.49
C TRP A 117 20.32 -17.29 32.18
N GLN A 118 21.47 -16.79 31.74
CA GLN A 118 21.93 -15.45 32.07
C GLN A 118 21.12 -14.39 31.31
N THR A 119 20.91 -13.23 31.92
CA THR A 119 20.21 -12.10 31.27
C THR A 119 20.96 -11.59 30.02
N SER A 120 22.28 -11.47 30.09
CA SER A 120 23.13 -11.06 28.97
C SER A 120 23.11 -12.07 27.81
N ALA A 121 23.03 -13.37 28.09
CA ALA A 121 22.92 -14.40 27.05
C ALA A 121 21.62 -14.25 26.25
N LEU A 122 20.50 -14.00 26.93
CA LEU A 122 19.21 -13.74 26.27
C LEU A 122 19.25 -12.44 25.45
N GLN A 123 19.96 -11.41 25.92
CA GLN A 123 20.15 -10.17 25.16
C GLN A 123 21.00 -10.39 23.91
N ALA A 124 22.12 -11.11 24.03
CA ALA A 124 22.99 -11.42 22.90
C ALA A 124 22.25 -12.23 21.82
N LEU A 125 21.45 -13.22 22.22
CA LEU A 125 20.61 -13.97 21.29
C LEU A 125 19.57 -13.07 20.60
N GLN A 126 18.97 -12.13 21.33
CA GLN A 126 18.01 -11.20 20.77
C GLN A 126 18.67 -10.26 19.76
N GLU A 127 19.80 -9.66 20.12
CA GLU A 127 20.59 -8.78 19.24
C GLU A 127 21.00 -9.49 17.95
N ALA A 128 21.54 -10.70 18.05
CA ALA A 128 21.94 -11.49 16.88
C ALA A 128 20.74 -11.85 15.99
N THR A 129 19.62 -12.23 16.60
CA THR A 129 18.40 -12.62 15.86
C THR A 129 17.80 -11.42 15.12
N GLU A 130 17.65 -10.28 15.79
CA GLU A 130 17.10 -9.08 15.17
C GLU A 130 18.02 -8.55 14.06
N ALA A 131 19.34 -8.54 14.29
CA ALA A 131 20.31 -8.18 13.26
C ALA A 131 20.18 -9.11 12.05
N TYR A 132 20.11 -10.43 12.25
CA TYR A 132 19.94 -11.38 11.16
C TYR A 132 18.66 -11.11 10.34
N LEU A 133 17.53 -10.89 11.02
CA LEU A 133 16.25 -10.63 10.36
C LEU A 133 16.26 -9.32 9.57
N VAL A 134 16.88 -8.25 10.08
CA VAL A 134 17.01 -6.98 9.35
C VAL A 134 17.77 -7.18 8.05
N HIS A 135 18.95 -7.80 8.09
CA HIS A 135 19.73 -8.06 6.87
C HIS A 135 19.00 -9.00 5.90
N LEU A 136 18.24 -9.99 6.40
CA LEU A 136 17.42 -10.85 5.54
C LEU A 136 16.30 -10.07 4.84
N PHE A 137 15.66 -9.11 5.54
CA PHE A 137 14.64 -8.25 4.94
C PHE A 137 15.22 -7.26 3.93
N GLU A 138 16.46 -6.79 4.12
CA GLU A 138 17.16 -5.99 3.12
C GLU A 138 17.36 -6.77 1.82
N ASP A 139 17.85 -8.01 1.89
CA ASP A 139 18.03 -8.89 0.73
C ASP A 139 16.69 -9.24 0.06
N ALA A 140 15.66 -9.56 0.86
CA ALA A 140 14.32 -9.82 0.35
C ALA A 140 13.71 -8.59 -0.34
N ASN A 141 13.99 -7.39 0.17
CA ASN A 141 13.56 -6.13 -0.46
C ASN A 141 14.22 -5.94 -1.83
N LEU A 142 15.52 -6.25 -1.97
CA LEU A 142 16.19 -6.24 -3.28
C LEU A 142 15.56 -7.23 -4.25
N CYS A 143 15.18 -8.43 -3.79
CA CYS A 143 14.47 -9.41 -4.60
C CYS A 143 13.08 -8.92 -5.05
N ALA A 144 12.34 -8.24 -4.17
CA ALA A 144 11.05 -7.64 -4.51
C ALA A 144 11.20 -6.53 -5.58
N ILE A 145 12.20 -5.66 -5.43
CA ILE A 145 12.52 -4.59 -6.39
C ILE A 145 12.95 -5.17 -7.74
N HIS A 146 13.77 -6.22 -7.74
CA HIS A 146 14.17 -6.94 -8.95
C HIS A 146 12.95 -7.47 -9.73
N ALA A 147 11.92 -7.92 -9.02
CA ALA A 147 10.64 -8.35 -9.58
C ALA A 147 9.63 -7.20 -9.83
N LYS A 148 10.07 -5.93 -9.84
CA LYS A 148 9.25 -4.72 -10.07
C LYS A 148 8.09 -4.55 -9.07
N ARG A 149 8.27 -4.99 -7.83
CA ARG A 149 7.29 -4.84 -6.73
C ARG A 149 7.85 -3.98 -5.60
N VAL A 150 6.95 -3.44 -4.78
CA VAL A 150 7.27 -2.70 -3.55
C VAL A 150 6.89 -3.50 -2.29
N THR A 151 6.02 -4.50 -2.43
CA THR A 151 5.61 -5.38 -1.33
C THR A 151 6.45 -6.66 -1.36
N ILE A 152 7.14 -6.93 -0.25
CA ILE A 152 7.85 -8.19 -0.02
C ILE A 152 6.88 -9.34 0.11
N MET A 153 7.28 -10.51 -0.39
CA MET A 153 6.51 -11.76 -0.38
C MET A 153 7.38 -12.90 0.14
N THR A 154 6.76 -14.02 0.52
CA THR A 154 7.47 -15.22 1.00
C THR A 154 8.51 -15.74 0.00
N ARG A 155 8.20 -15.67 -1.30
CA ARG A 155 9.14 -16.04 -2.38
C ARG A 155 10.42 -15.20 -2.40
N ASP A 156 10.36 -13.94 -1.95
CA ASP A 156 11.52 -13.05 -1.91
C ASP A 156 12.47 -13.47 -0.79
N ILE A 157 11.91 -13.88 0.35
CA ILE A 157 12.68 -14.41 1.50
C ILE A 157 13.28 -15.77 1.14
N HIS A 158 12.51 -16.65 0.50
CA HIS A 158 13.02 -17.96 0.06
C HIS A 158 14.16 -17.81 -0.95
N LEU A 159 14.02 -16.89 -1.91
CA LEU A 159 15.08 -16.59 -2.88
C LEU A 159 16.33 -16.04 -2.19
N ALA A 160 16.17 -15.07 -1.28
CA ALA A 160 17.28 -14.50 -0.52
C ALA A 160 18.03 -15.58 0.30
N ARG A 161 17.32 -16.44 1.03
CA ARG A 161 17.91 -17.59 1.75
C ARG A 161 18.61 -18.56 0.81
N ARG A 162 18.00 -18.86 -0.36
CA ARG A 162 18.56 -19.80 -1.33
C ARG A 162 19.89 -19.31 -1.92
N ILE A 163 20.00 -18.01 -2.16
CA ILE A 163 21.22 -17.36 -2.68
C ILE A 163 22.29 -17.25 -1.59
N ARG A 164 21.92 -16.91 -0.36
CA ARG A 164 22.83 -16.88 0.81
C ARG A 164 23.46 -18.25 1.12
N GLY A 165 22.82 -19.34 0.70
CA GLY A 165 23.32 -20.69 0.88
C GLY A 165 23.13 -21.23 2.31
N PRO A 166 23.66 -22.44 2.59
CA PRO A 166 23.41 -23.18 3.83
C PRO A 166 23.81 -22.42 5.09
N TRP A 167 24.78 -21.52 4.97
CA TRP A 167 25.36 -20.77 6.09
C TRP A 167 24.57 -19.50 6.43
N GLY A 168 23.87 -18.90 5.45
CA GLY A 168 23.12 -17.65 5.64
C GLY A 168 21.60 -17.83 5.82
N GLY A 169 21.14 -19.07 5.95
CA GLY A 169 19.73 -19.37 6.19
C GLY A 169 19.42 -20.84 6.44
N LEU A 170 20.35 -21.58 7.06
CA LEU A 170 20.30 -22.97 7.58
C LEU A 170 19.42 -23.99 6.85
N ALA A 171 20.10 -25.05 6.39
CA ALA A 171 19.55 -26.27 5.80
C ALA A 171 18.62 -27.01 6.75
#